data_AF-A0A3A8TWP6-F1
#
_entry.id   AF-A0A3A8TWP6-F1
#
_cell.length_a   1.000
_cell.length_b   1.000
_cell.length_c   1.000
_cell.angle_alpha   90.00
_cell.angle_beta   90.00
_cell.angle_gamma   90.00
#
_symmetry.space_group_name_H-M   'P 1'
#
loop_
_entity.id
_entity.type
_entity.pdbx_description
1 polymer ?
#
loop_
_entity_poly.entity_id
_entity_poly.type
_entity_poly.pdbx_seq_one_letter_code
_entity_poly.pdbx_strand_id
1 'polypeptide(L)'
;MFAGVERTPIGSEAVANVFKMHAPNDAQLFPITIEGESERHFIINVIKTVDCIDEAKCREVQHYAEDDPFPEYAGEYRWIYGLRIDPSKTEGAHALRPTRFKTAFIVSEEIKAALEQVGNLGVSFERVTGPQRTP
;
A
#
# COMPACT_ATOMS: atom_id res chain seq x y z
N MET A 1 1.61 -12.47 14.56
CA MET A 1 1.40 -12.90 13.16
C MET A 1 0.57 -11.83 12.48
N PHE A 2 1.11 -11.14 11.46
CA PHE A 2 0.35 -10.20 10.63
C PHE A 2 -0.43 -11.00 9.59
N ALA A 3 -1.59 -11.54 9.97
CA ALA A 3 -2.39 -12.34 9.06
C ALA A 3 -2.98 -11.45 7.94
N GLY A 4 -2.74 -11.82 6.68
CA GLY A 4 -3.36 -11.17 5.53
C GLY A 4 -2.71 -9.87 5.06
N VAL A 5 -1.46 -9.57 5.46
CA VAL A 5 -0.72 -8.41 4.94
C VAL A 5 0.45 -8.91 4.08
N GLU A 6 0.33 -8.73 2.77
CA GLU A 6 1.43 -9.00 1.83
C GLU A 6 2.30 -7.76 1.66
N ARG A 7 3.62 -7.97 1.51
CA ARG A 7 4.59 -6.89 1.24
C ARG A 7 4.52 -5.76 2.27
N THR A 8 4.46 -6.08 3.56
CA THR A 8 4.52 -5.08 4.63
C THR A 8 5.90 -4.43 4.64
N PRO A 9 6.00 -3.10 4.48
CA PRO A 9 7.30 -2.45 4.45
C PRO A 9 7.94 -2.47 5.83
N ILE A 10 9.25 -2.68 5.82
CA ILE A 10 10.14 -2.42 6.95
C ILE A 10 10.86 -1.11 6.65
N GLY A 11 10.83 -0.18 7.60
CA GLY A 11 11.46 1.13 7.46
C GLY A 11 12.38 1.45 8.63
N SER A 12 13.26 2.42 8.43
CA SER A 12 14.06 3.02 9.51
C SER A 12 13.18 3.83 10.47
N GLU A 13 13.75 4.25 11.59
CA GLU A 13 13.08 5.15 12.55
C GLU A 13 12.58 6.45 11.89
N ALA A 14 13.33 7.02 10.93
CA ALA A 14 12.92 8.21 10.20
C ALA A 14 11.65 7.98 9.36
N VAL A 15 11.56 6.84 8.66
CA VAL A 15 10.36 6.44 7.91
C VAL A 15 9.19 6.21 8.86
N ALA A 16 9.42 5.49 9.97
CA ALA A 16 8.38 5.25 10.97
C ALA A 16 7.81 6.55 11.54
N ASN A 17 8.66 7.55 11.76
CA ASN A 17 8.23 8.87 12.27
C ASN A 17 7.32 9.62 11.29
N VAL A 18 7.47 9.44 9.97
CA VAL A 18 6.54 10.00 8.98
C VAL A 18 5.13 9.45 9.20
N PHE A 19 4.98 8.14 9.32
CA PHE A 19 3.66 7.52 9.56
C PHE A 19 3.10 7.89 10.94
N LYS A 20 3.96 7.98 11.96
CA LYS A 20 3.55 8.42 13.29
C LYS A 20 2.98 9.85 13.28
N MET A 21 3.55 10.73 12.47
CA MET A 21 3.13 12.14 12.37
C MET A 21 1.87 12.31 11.52
N HIS A 22 1.81 11.67 10.35
CA HIS A 22 0.78 11.94 9.34
C HIS A 22 -0.34 10.89 9.27
N ALA A 23 -0.13 9.70 9.83
CA ALA A 23 -1.07 8.57 9.75
C ALA A 23 -1.20 7.80 11.09
N PRO A 24 -1.30 8.46 12.25
CA PRO A 24 -1.31 7.77 13.55
C PRO A 24 -2.51 6.83 13.74
N ASN A 25 -3.61 7.07 13.04
CA ASN A 25 -4.83 6.24 13.09
C ASN A 25 -4.88 5.18 11.97
N ASP A 26 -4.02 5.31 10.97
CA ASP A 26 -4.04 4.45 9.79
C ASP A 26 -2.95 3.38 9.82
N ALA A 27 -1.89 3.59 10.62
CA ALA A 27 -0.74 2.70 10.71
C ALA A 27 -0.34 2.38 12.15
N GLN A 28 0.03 1.12 12.37
CA GLN A 28 0.70 0.65 13.57
C GLN A 28 2.19 0.45 13.26
N LEU A 29 3.04 0.86 14.21
CA LEU A 29 4.49 0.79 14.08
C LEU A 29 5.03 -0.18 15.12
N PHE A 30 5.64 -1.27 14.66
CA PHE A 30 6.19 -2.28 15.55
C PHE A 30 7.71 -2.25 15.47
N PRO A 31 8.41 -1.89 16.56
CA PRO A 31 9.87 -1.91 16.59
C PRO A 31 10.37 -3.34 16.43
N ILE A 32 11.41 -3.51 15.63
CA ILE A 32 12.09 -4.78 15.39
C ILE A 32 13.60 -4.59 15.41
N THR A 33 14.32 -5.67 15.71
CA THR A 33 15.77 -5.76 15.57
C THR A 33 16.07 -6.65 14.37
N ILE A 34 17.01 -6.21 13.53
CA ILE A 34 17.52 -6.98 12.39
C ILE A 34 18.94 -7.40 12.73
N GLU A 35 19.25 -8.68 12.57
CA GLU A 35 20.60 -9.19 12.82
C GLU A 35 21.61 -8.52 11.88
N GLY A 36 22.71 -8.01 12.44
CA GLY A 36 23.73 -7.28 11.70
C GLY A 36 23.46 -5.79 11.50
N GLU A 37 22.29 -5.28 11.90
CA GLU A 37 21.96 -3.87 11.86
C GLU A 37 21.96 -3.23 13.25
N SER A 38 22.68 -2.14 13.43
CA SER A 38 22.72 -1.39 14.69
C SER A 38 21.54 -0.43 14.85
N GLU A 39 20.94 -0.01 13.73
CA GLU A 39 19.86 0.97 13.72
C GLU A 39 18.49 0.33 13.98
N ARG A 40 17.59 1.09 14.61
CA ARG A 40 16.21 0.65 14.86
C ARG A 40 15.39 0.62 13.58
N HIS A 41 14.68 -0.48 13.40
CA HIS A 41 13.78 -0.71 12.29
C HIS A 41 12.36 -0.95 12.79
N PHE A 42 11.39 -0.69 11.93
CA PHE A 42 9.98 -0.81 12.25
C PHE A 42 9.24 -1.53 11.14
N ILE A 43 8.37 -2.45 11.52
CA ILE A 43 7.31 -2.93 10.65
C ILE A 43 6.23 -1.85 10.60
N ILE A 44 5.91 -1.39 9.39
CA ILE A 44 4.88 -0.37 9.16
C ILE A 44 3.61 -1.07 8.71
N ASN A 45 2.74 -1.37 9.67
CA ASN A 45 1.49 -2.08 9.43
C ASN A 45 0.35 -1.09 9.20
N VAL A 46 -0.01 -0.83 7.94
CA VAL A 46 -1.23 -0.07 7.62
C VAL A 46 -2.45 -0.92 7.91
N ILE A 47 -3.31 -0.42 8.80
CA ILE A 47 -4.51 -1.11 9.28
C ILE A 47 -5.78 -0.64 8.57
N LYS A 48 -5.74 0.54 7.94
CA LYS A 48 -6.90 1.07 7.22
C LYS A 48 -7.07 0.34 5.90
N THR A 49 -8.17 -0.41 5.79
CA THR A 49 -8.52 -1.18 4.59
C THR A 49 -9.82 -0.65 4.01
N VAL A 50 -9.85 -0.30 2.72
CA VAL A 50 -11.01 0.32 2.06
C VAL A 50 -11.25 -0.24 0.64
N ASP A 51 -12.51 -0.32 0.21
CA ASP A 51 -12.87 -0.73 -1.15
C ASP A 51 -12.87 0.48 -2.09
N CYS A 52 -11.66 0.92 -2.46
CA CYS A 52 -11.45 2.15 -3.20
C CYS A 52 -11.04 1.96 -4.67
N ILE A 53 -10.89 0.73 -5.15
CA ILE A 53 -10.41 0.48 -6.52
C ILE A 53 -11.47 0.94 -7.54
N ASP A 54 -11.02 1.70 -8.55
CA ASP A 54 -11.82 2.10 -9.70
C ASP A 54 -11.41 1.25 -10.90
N GLU A 55 -11.97 0.04 -10.98
CA GLU A 55 -11.64 -0.96 -12.01
C GLU A 55 -11.79 -0.39 -13.44
N ALA A 56 -12.79 0.45 -13.66
CA ALA A 56 -13.07 1.06 -14.96
C ALA A 56 -11.96 2.02 -15.43
N LYS A 57 -11.13 2.52 -14.51
CA LYS A 57 -9.99 3.42 -14.81
C LYS A 57 -8.64 2.74 -14.71
N CYS A 58 -8.57 1.54 -14.14
CA CYS A 58 -7.37 0.71 -14.18
C CYS A 58 -7.00 0.43 -15.64
N ARG A 59 -5.69 0.28 -15.93
CA ARG A 59 -5.26 -0.01 -17.31
C ARG A 59 -5.67 -1.41 -17.73
N GLU A 60 -5.50 -2.37 -16.83
CA GLU A 60 -5.88 -3.76 -17.03
C GLU A 60 -6.14 -4.39 -15.67
N VAL A 61 -7.19 -5.20 -15.61
CA VAL A 61 -7.59 -5.95 -14.43
C VAL A 61 -7.69 -7.42 -14.82
N GLN A 62 -6.91 -8.25 -14.15
CA GLN A 62 -6.93 -9.70 -14.34
C GLN A 62 -7.55 -10.34 -13.10
N HIS A 63 -8.56 -11.18 -13.33
CA HIS A 63 -9.18 -12.02 -12.31
C HIS A 63 -8.74 -13.47 -12.51
N TYR A 64 -8.77 -14.26 -11.44
CA TYR A 64 -8.70 -15.71 -11.57
C TYR A 64 -9.96 -16.21 -12.27
N ALA A 65 -9.76 -17.06 -13.28
CA ALA A 65 -10.86 -17.68 -13.99
C ALA A 65 -11.53 -18.76 -13.12
N GLU A 66 -12.78 -19.11 -13.41
CA GLU A 66 -13.49 -20.16 -12.67
C GLU A 66 -12.87 -21.55 -12.88
N ASP A 67 -12.16 -21.76 -13.99
CA ASP A 67 -11.45 -22.99 -14.34
C ASP A 67 -9.95 -22.96 -13.98
N ASP A 68 -9.46 -21.90 -13.32
CA ASP A 68 -8.09 -21.87 -12.80
C ASP A 68 -7.91 -22.97 -11.72
N PRO A 69 -6.68 -23.50 -11.54
CA PRO A 69 -6.39 -24.58 -10.59
C PRO A 69 -6.61 -24.21 -9.11
N PHE A 70 -7.03 -22.98 -8.81
CA PHE A 70 -7.28 -22.44 -7.48
C PHE A 70 -8.69 -21.85 -7.39
N PRO A 71 -9.74 -22.69 -7.33
CA PRO A 71 -11.14 -22.25 -7.33
C PRO A 71 -11.51 -21.36 -6.13
N GLU A 72 -10.74 -21.42 -5.04
CA GLU A 72 -10.91 -20.56 -3.86
C GLU A 72 -10.67 -19.07 -4.15
N TYR A 73 -10.03 -18.73 -5.27
CA TYR A 73 -9.79 -17.36 -5.71
C TYR A 73 -10.64 -16.96 -6.93
N ALA A 74 -11.60 -17.79 -7.36
CA ALA A 74 -12.42 -17.50 -8.53
C ALA A 74 -13.09 -16.11 -8.41
N GLY A 75 -12.86 -15.24 -9.41
CA GLY A 75 -13.35 -13.85 -9.41
C GLY A 75 -12.53 -12.86 -8.58
N GLU A 76 -11.60 -13.31 -7.74
CA GLU A 76 -10.66 -12.42 -7.03
C GLU A 76 -9.62 -11.82 -7.98
N TYR A 77 -9.01 -10.72 -7.57
CA TYR A 77 -7.95 -10.10 -8.35
C TYR A 77 -6.70 -10.98 -8.38
N ARG A 78 -6.30 -11.36 -9.59
CA ARG A 78 -5.00 -11.96 -9.87
C ARG A 78 -3.92 -10.91 -10.00
N TRP A 79 -4.20 -9.86 -10.77
CA TRP A 79 -3.27 -8.74 -10.97
C TRP A 79 -3.98 -7.48 -11.49
N ILE A 80 -3.42 -6.31 -11.19
CA ILE A 80 -3.90 -5.02 -11.70
C ILE A 80 -2.71 -4.25 -12.27
N TYR A 81 -2.77 -3.88 -13.54
CA TYR A 81 -1.82 -2.95 -14.16
C TYR A 81 -2.39 -1.53 -14.17
N GLY A 82 -1.54 -0.55 -13.85
CA GLY A 82 -1.92 0.87 -13.81
C GLY A 82 -3.09 1.13 -12.86
N LEU A 83 -2.95 0.67 -11.60
CA LEU A 83 -3.97 0.77 -10.56
C LEU A 83 -4.55 2.18 -10.47
N ARG A 84 -5.88 2.27 -10.40
CA ARG A 84 -6.61 3.51 -10.08
C ARG A 84 -7.55 3.30 -8.91
N ILE A 85 -7.67 4.36 -8.12
CA ILE A 85 -8.62 4.42 -7.02
C ILE A 85 -9.60 5.58 -7.21
N ASP A 86 -10.77 5.45 -6.61
CA ASP A 86 -11.71 6.52 -6.38
C ASP A 86 -11.33 7.24 -5.07
N PRO A 87 -10.81 8.49 -5.13
CA PRO A 87 -10.41 9.23 -3.94
C PRO A 87 -11.56 9.49 -2.97
N SER A 88 -12.81 9.48 -3.44
CA SER A 88 -13.98 9.68 -2.57
C SER A 88 -14.23 8.50 -1.62
N LYS A 89 -13.65 7.34 -1.91
CA LYS A 89 -13.79 6.10 -1.14
C LYS A 89 -12.63 5.82 -0.19
N THR A 90 -11.69 6.75 -0.02
CA THR A 90 -10.53 6.57 0.88
C THR A 90 -10.84 6.82 2.34
N GLU A 91 -12.03 7.36 2.63
CA GLU A 91 -12.47 7.74 3.99
C GLU A 91 -11.50 8.71 4.68
N GLY A 92 -10.76 9.51 3.91
CA GLY A 92 -9.77 10.46 4.44
C GLY A 92 -8.48 9.82 4.94
N ALA A 93 -8.26 8.52 4.70
CA ALA A 93 -7.05 7.82 5.11
C ALA A 93 -5.81 8.37 4.40
N HIS A 94 -4.75 8.62 5.17
CA HIS A 94 -3.45 9.03 4.68
C HIS A 94 -2.56 7.84 4.31
N ALA A 95 -2.80 6.68 4.90
CA ALA A 95 -2.21 5.40 4.49
C ALA A 95 -3.29 4.32 4.44
N LEU A 96 -3.37 3.53 3.37
CA LEU A 96 -4.41 2.51 3.22
C LEU A 96 -3.98 1.31 2.38
N ARG A 97 -4.72 0.22 2.52
CA ARG A 97 -4.69 -0.92 1.62
C ARG A 97 -6.07 -1.16 0.99
N PRO A 98 -6.16 -1.50 -0.30
CA PRO A 98 -7.42 -1.95 -0.88
C PRO A 98 -7.87 -3.28 -0.25
N THR A 99 -9.17 -3.44 0.01
CA THR A 99 -9.75 -4.68 0.56
C THR A 99 -9.48 -5.90 -0.31
N ARG A 100 -9.63 -5.74 -1.62
CA ARG A 100 -9.60 -6.81 -2.62
C ARG A 100 -8.23 -6.99 -3.29
N PHE A 101 -7.31 -6.03 -3.19
CA PHE A 101 -5.96 -6.11 -3.79
C PHE A 101 -4.86 -5.77 -2.76
N LYS A 102 -4.55 -6.77 -1.93
CA LYS A 102 -3.73 -6.61 -0.72
C LYS A 102 -2.25 -6.31 -0.98
N THR A 103 -1.77 -6.53 -2.20
CA THR A 103 -0.38 -6.19 -2.61
C THR A 103 -0.14 -4.68 -2.66
N ALA A 104 -1.18 -3.86 -2.87
CA ALA A 104 -1.03 -2.41 -2.93
C ALA A 104 -0.90 -1.78 -1.54
N PHE A 105 0.04 -0.84 -1.42
CA PHE A 105 0.23 0.05 -0.27
C PHE A 105 0.10 1.47 -0.77
N ILE A 106 -0.95 2.18 -0.36
CA ILE A 106 -1.28 3.51 -0.88
C ILE A 106 -1.08 4.54 0.21
N VAL A 107 -0.42 5.64 -0.14
CA VAL A 107 -0.20 6.79 0.74
C VAL A 107 -0.71 8.08 0.09
N SER A 108 -1.12 9.03 0.92
CA SER A 108 -1.39 10.40 0.51
C SER A 108 -0.13 11.10 -0.02
N GLU A 109 -0.33 12.17 -0.79
CA GLU A 109 0.77 13.01 -1.28
C GLU A 109 1.59 13.60 -0.11
N GLU A 110 0.95 13.90 1.02
CA GLU A 110 1.64 14.42 2.20
C GLU A 110 2.64 13.43 2.77
N ILE A 111 2.24 12.16 2.94
CA ILE A 111 3.16 11.10 3.37
C ILE A 111 4.24 10.87 2.32
N LYS A 112 3.88 10.81 1.03
CA LYS A 112 4.87 10.68 -0.05
C LYS A 112 5.93 11.79 0.04
N ALA A 113 5.52 13.05 0.16
CA ALA A 113 6.43 14.19 0.23
C ALA A 113 7.35 14.11 1.46
N ALA A 114 6.80 13.74 2.63
CA ALA A 114 7.58 13.54 3.84
C ALA A 114 8.59 12.37 3.71
N LEU A 115 8.18 11.28 3.07
CA LEU A 115 9.08 10.16 2.74
C LEU A 115 10.19 10.60 1.78
N GLU A 116 9.88 11.36 0.73
CA GLU A 116 10.88 11.89 -0.21
C GLU A 116 11.91 12.80 0.49
N GLN A 117 11.52 13.52 1.54
CA GLN A 117 12.43 14.33 2.36
C GLN A 117 13.39 13.51 3.24
N VAL A 118 13.02 12.29 3.64
CA VAL A 118 13.91 11.38 4.37
C VAL A 118 15.07 10.94 3.47
N GLY A 119 14.81 10.71 2.18
CA GLY A 119 15.81 10.27 1.19
C GLY A 119 16.22 8.80 1.34
N ASN A 120 16.93 8.27 0.33
CA ASN A 120 17.53 6.92 0.30
C ASN A 120 16.60 5.76 0.70
N LEU A 121 15.32 5.82 0.31
CA LEU A 121 14.31 4.84 0.72
C LEU A 121 14.27 3.56 -0.12
N GLY A 122 14.84 3.56 -1.33
CA GLY A 122 14.69 2.45 -2.27
C GLY A 122 13.25 2.22 -2.76
N VAL A 123 12.35 3.20 -2.60
CA VAL A 123 10.95 3.12 -3.02
C VAL A 123 10.71 3.89 -4.31
N SER A 124 9.71 3.46 -5.07
CA SER A 124 9.13 4.22 -6.17
C SER A 124 7.66 4.50 -5.88
N PHE A 125 7.18 5.67 -6.31
CA PHE A 125 5.78 6.06 -6.17
C PHE A 125 5.12 6.12 -7.54
N GLU A 126 3.99 5.43 -7.67
CA GLU A 126 3.08 5.56 -8.80
C GLU A 126 1.84 6.33 -8.36
N ARG A 127 1.47 7.37 -9.12
CA ARG A 127 0.22 8.08 -8.88
C ARG A 127 -0.94 7.19 -9.29
N VAL A 128 -1.87 6.93 -8.37
CA VAL A 128 -3.08 6.10 -8.58
C VAL A 128 -4.38 6.92 -8.67
N THR A 129 -4.30 8.25 -8.67
CA THR A 129 -5.44 9.17 -8.80
C THR A 129 -5.30 10.04 -10.05
N GLY A 130 -6.41 10.61 -10.53
CA GLY A 130 -6.42 11.46 -11.73
C GLY A 130 -6.19 10.69 -13.04
N PRO A 131 -6.06 11.40 -14.18
CA PRO A 131 -5.90 10.78 -15.49
C PRO A 131 -4.57 10.03 -15.60
N GLN A 132 -4.56 8.92 -16.34
CA GLN A 132 -3.32 8.23 -16.67
C GLN A 132 -2.47 9.16 -17.56
N ARG A 133 -1.18 9.29 -17.22
CA ARG A 133 -0.23 9.82 -18.21
C ARG A 133 -0.02 8.74 -19.26
N THR A 134 -0.36 9.04 -20.50
CA THR A 134 0.05 8.22 -21.64
C THR A 134 1.59 8.22 -21.69
N PRO A 135 2.24 7.06 -21.89
CA PRO A 135 3.69 6.99 -22.07
C PRO A 135 4.16 7.82 -23.26
#